data_AF-A0A971FQH2-F1
#
_entry.id   AF-A0A971FQH2-F1
#
_cell.length_a   1.000
_cell.length_b   1.000
_cell.length_c   1.000
_cell.angle_alpha   90.00
_cell.angle_beta   90.00
_cell.angle_gamma   90.00
#
_symmetry.space_group_name_H-M   'P 1'
#
loop_
_entity.id
_entity.type
_entity.pdbx_description
1 polymer ?
#
loop_
_entity_poly.entity_id
_entity_poly.type
_entity_poly.pdbx_seq_one_letter_code
_entity_poly.pdbx_strand_id
1 'polypeptide(L)'
;MSKVHELQAPLHAVIFLNETTAILELYAPEIADSAQPGQFVNLSCDRFLKRPIGIMSVDQSSGCITLGVQIKGEGTRWISQQKPGTIFSVLGPLGHGFNLDGFKRVITVGGGTGVFPLYFVQQICREKEIDSIAVCGFRSKEDSILRHEYAMLGCQTCFASECGDLTVNGRAADALRLLLDSAVQEPGT
;
A
#
# COMPACT_ATOMS: atom_id res chain seq x y z
N MET A 1 -14.23 18.45 -0.33
CA MET A 1 -12.83 18.29 0.13
C MET A 1 -12.85 17.36 1.33
N SER A 2 -12.04 16.30 1.34
CA SER A 2 -11.88 15.46 2.54
C SER A 2 -11.37 16.34 3.68
N LYS A 3 -11.98 16.22 4.87
CA LYS A 3 -11.53 16.95 6.05
C LYS A 3 -10.20 16.35 6.52
N VAL A 4 -9.25 17.20 6.90
CA VAL A 4 -7.99 16.76 7.52
C VAL A 4 -8.23 16.66 9.02
N HIS A 5 -7.83 15.54 9.61
CA HIS A 5 -7.96 15.24 11.02
C HIS A 5 -6.58 15.18 11.67
N GLU A 6 -6.47 15.66 12.91
CA GLU A 6 -5.35 15.36 13.78
C GLU A 6 -5.88 14.58 14.97
N LEU A 7 -5.43 13.32 15.10
CA LEU A 7 -5.98 12.34 16.03
C LEU A 7 -4.87 11.75 16.91
N GLN A 8 -5.28 11.27 18.08
CA GLN A 8 -4.48 10.38 18.90
C GLN A 8 -4.95 8.95 18.60
N ALA A 9 -4.18 8.21 17.82
CA ALA A 9 -4.54 6.89 17.31
C ALA A 9 -3.80 5.80 18.10
N PRO A 10 -4.52 4.96 18.87
CA PRO A 10 -3.94 3.77 19.49
C PRO A 10 -3.45 2.79 18.44
N LEU A 11 -2.25 2.26 18.65
CA LEU A 11 -1.71 1.13 17.89
C LEU A 11 -2.42 -0.15 18.29
N HIS A 12 -2.98 -0.86 17.33
CA HIS A 12 -3.56 -2.19 17.55
C HIS A 12 -2.52 -3.28 17.36
N ALA A 13 -1.75 -3.21 16.27
CA ALA A 13 -0.79 -4.25 15.93
C ALA A 13 0.39 -3.72 15.14
N VAL A 14 1.53 -4.42 15.28
CA VAL A 14 2.67 -4.33 14.38
C VAL A 14 2.94 -5.76 13.88
N ILE A 15 2.92 -5.95 12.56
CA ILE A 15 3.09 -7.25 11.92
C ILE A 15 4.30 -7.15 10.99
N PHE A 16 5.38 -7.87 11.30
CA PHE A 16 6.57 -7.91 10.45
C PHE A 16 6.32 -8.81 9.24
N LEU A 17 6.54 -8.27 8.04
CA LEU A 17 6.48 -9.02 6.78
C LEU A 17 7.83 -9.64 6.43
N ASN A 18 8.91 -8.97 6.81
CA ASN A 18 10.30 -9.44 6.76
C ASN A 18 11.15 -8.59 7.73
N GLU A 19 12.47 -8.78 7.73
CA GLU A 19 13.38 -8.08 8.65
C GLU A 19 13.37 -6.54 8.53
N THR A 20 12.95 -6.01 7.39
CA THR A 20 13.03 -4.57 7.10
C THR A 20 11.68 -3.91 6.87
N THR A 21 10.58 -4.66 6.94
CA THR A 21 9.26 -4.17 6.56
C THR A 21 8.18 -4.68 7.49
N ALA A 22 7.33 -3.78 7.96
CA ALA A 22 6.21 -4.10 8.84
C ALA A 22 4.93 -3.37 8.41
N ILE A 23 3.80 -3.95 8.80
CA ILE A 23 2.48 -3.35 8.78
C ILE A 23 2.15 -2.84 10.17
N LEU A 24 1.53 -1.66 10.24
CA LEU A 24 0.95 -1.11 11.45
C LEU A 24 -0.55 -0.95 11.26
N GLU A 25 -1.31 -1.32 12.29
CA GLU A 25 -2.74 -1.08 12.36
C GLU A 25 -3.02 -0.05 13.46
N LEU A 26 -3.68 1.04 13.10
CA LEU A 26 -4.00 2.15 14.00
C LEU A 26 -5.50 2.37 14.02
N TYR A 27 -6.07 2.53 15.21
CA TYR A 27 -7.46 2.97 15.36
C TYR A 27 -7.55 4.47 15.11
N ALA A 28 -8.17 4.85 13.99
CA ALA A 28 -8.29 6.22 13.51
C ALA A 28 -9.60 6.38 12.71
N PRO A 29 -10.77 6.29 13.37
CA PRO A 29 -12.05 6.11 12.69
C PRO A 29 -12.38 7.24 11.72
N GLU A 30 -12.10 8.50 12.05
CA GLU A 30 -12.39 9.62 11.15
C GLU A 30 -11.51 9.60 9.89
N ILE A 31 -10.30 9.06 9.99
CA ILE A 31 -9.43 8.85 8.82
C ILE A 31 -9.91 7.64 8.03
N ALA A 32 -10.29 6.54 8.68
CA ALA A 32 -10.83 5.35 8.02
C ALA A 32 -12.11 5.67 7.21
N ASP A 33 -12.98 6.52 7.75
CA ASP A 33 -14.23 6.93 7.10
C ASP A 33 -14.03 7.83 5.87
N SER A 34 -12.96 8.64 5.85
CA SER A 34 -12.77 9.68 4.83
C SER A 34 -11.64 9.42 3.85
N ALA A 35 -10.73 8.50 4.15
CA ALA A 35 -9.56 8.23 3.33
C ALA A 35 -9.91 7.59 1.99
N GLN A 36 -9.18 8.01 0.97
CA GLN A 36 -9.27 7.51 -0.40
C GLN A 36 -7.93 6.87 -0.82
N PRO A 37 -7.95 5.91 -1.77
CA PRO A 37 -6.72 5.32 -2.29
C PRO A 37 -5.72 6.36 -2.79
N GLY A 38 -4.44 6.17 -2.49
CA GLY A 38 -3.38 7.11 -2.86
C GLY A 38 -3.12 8.23 -1.84
N GLN A 39 -3.95 8.35 -0.81
CA GLN A 39 -3.69 9.27 0.30
C GLN A 39 -2.70 8.69 1.32
N PHE A 40 -2.18 9.57 2.17
CA PHE A 40 -1.20 9.23 3.20
C PHE A 40 -1.52 9.93 4.52
N VAL A 41 -0.85 9.51 5.59
CA VAL A 41 -0.88 10.20 6.89
C VAL A 41 0.52 10.64 7.29
N ASN A 42 0.61 11.70 8.08
CA ASN A 42 1.83 12.07 8.80
C ASN A 42 1.77 11.47 10.21
N LEU A 43 2.57 10.43 10.45
CA LEU A 43 2.63 9.69 11.71
C LEU A 43 3.76 10.22 12.61
N SER A 44 3.47 10.51 13.88
CA SER A 44 4.49 10.92 14.84
C SER A 44 5.52 9.82 15.12
N CYS A 45 6.73 10.24 15.48
CA CYS A 45 7.76 9.36 16.04
C CYS A 45 8.58 10.10 17.10
N ASP A 46 9.62 9.47 17.62
CA ASP A 46 10.60 10.03 18.56
C ASP A 46 11.55 11.08 17.92
N ARG A 47 11.15 11.70 16.81
CA ARG A 47 11.90 12.75 16.10
C ARG A 47 10.96 13.92 15.84
N PHE A 48 11.53 15.11 15.62
CA PHE A 48 10.76 16.34 15.43
C PHE A 48 9.80 16.28 14.23
N LEU A 49 10.27 15.76 13.10
CA LEU A 49 9.44 15.62 11.90
C LEU A 49 8.63 14.31 11.97
N LYS A 50 7.32 14.40 11.71
CA LYS A 50 6.46 13.24 11.47
C LYS A 50 6.91 12.49 10.20
N ARG A 51 6.48 11.23 10.03
CA ARG A 51 6.78 10.40 8.83
C ARG A 51 5.54 10.33 7.93
N PRO A 52 5.62 10.77 6.67
CA PRO A 52 4.57 10.54 5.70
C PRO A 52 4.53 9.06 5.32
N ILE A 53 3.40 8.40 5.54
CA ILE A 53 3.20 6.98 5.23
C ILE A 53 1.89 6.81 4.48
N GLY A 54 1.96 6.19 3.30
CA GLY A 54 0.79 5.88 2.47
C GLY A 54 -0.18 4.94 3.21
N ILE A 55 -1.47 5.22 3.09
CA ILE A 55 -2.52 4.37 3.65
C ILE A 55 -2.61 3.12 2.77
N MET A 56 -2.32 1.95 3.34
CA MET A 56 -2.38 0.67 2.63
C MET A 56 -3.81 0.18 2.44
N SER A 57 -4.62 0.34 3.47
CA SER A 57 -6.04 -0.06 3.49
C SER A 57 -6.75 0.63 4.65
N VAL A 58 -8.07 0.63 4.58
CA VAL A 58 -8.95 1.05 5.68
C VAL A 58 -9.97 -0.04 5.95
N ASP A 59 -10.37 -0.16 7.20
CA ASP A 59 -11.55 -0.91 7.62
C ASP A 59 -12.47 0.04 8.38
N GLN A 60 -13.51 0.50 7.69
CA GLN A 60 -14.51 1.42 8.26
C GLN A 60 -15.30 0.78 9.41
N SER A 61 -15.45 -0.54 9.41
CA SER A 61 -16.23 -1.23 10.44
C SER A 61 -15.52 -1.26 11.79
N SER A 62 -14.19 -1.45 11.77
CA SER A 62 -13.35 -1.39 12.96
C SER A 62 -12.81 0.01 13.26
N GLY A 63 -12.92 0.95 12.30
CA GLY A 63 -12.35 2.29 12.40
C GLY A 63 -10.82 2.31 12.27
N CYS A 64 -10.25 1.27 11.67
CA CYS A 64 -8.81 1.08 11.59
C CYS A 64 -8.25 1.48 10.23
N ILE A 65 -7.05 2.06 10.25
CA ILE A 65 -6.22 2.24 9.07
C ILE A 65 -5.00 1.33 9.17
N THR A 66 -4.57 0.82 8.02
CA THR A 66 -3.39 -0.03 7.90
C THR A 66 -2.30 0.73 7.14
N LEU A 67 -1.08 0.72 7.67
CA LEU A 67 0.06 1.43 7.11
C LEU A 67 1.21 0.45 6.88
N GLY A 68 1.87 0.53 5.72
CA GLY A 68 3.08 -0.23 5.44
C GLY A 68 4.35 0.61 5.58
N VAL A 69 5.34 0.13 6.34
CA VAL A 69 6.54 0.89 6.68
C VAL A 69 7.80 0.07 6.39
N GLN A 70 8.75 0.69 5.67
CA GLN A 70 10.12 0.18 5.60
C GLN A 70 10.98 0.78 6.71
N ILE A 71 11.71 -0.07 7.41
CA ILE A 71 12.64 0.30 8.48
C ILE A 71 13.97 0.73 7.84
N LYS A 72 14.05 2.01 7.46
CA LYS A 72 15.24 2.60 6.84
C LYS A 72 15.98 3.62 7.71
N GLY A 73 15.28 4.28 8.63
CA GLY A 73 15.85 5.28 9.51
C GLY A 73 15.38 5.14 10.95
N GLU A 74 15.91 5.97 11.84
CA GLU A 74 15.62 5.90 13.27
C GLU A 74 14.13 6.05 13.58
N GLY A 75 13.46 7.03 12.95
CA GLY A 75 12.03 7.24 13.17
C GLY A 75 11.16 6.06 12.76
N THR A 76 11.44 5.40 11.63
CA THR A 76 10.71 4.19 11.19
C THR A 76 11.06 2.98 12.06
N ARG A 77 12.29 2.90 12.56
CA ARG A 77 12.72 1.86 13.51
C ARG A 77 11.97 2.01 14.83
N TRP A 78 11.89 3.23 15.36
CA TRP A 78 11.12 3.52 16.56
C TRP A 78 9.64 3.18 16.39
N ILE A 79 9.03 3.58 15.27
CA ILE A 79 7.63 3.24 14.92
C ILE A 79 7.43 1.72 14.94
N SER A 80 8.30 0.94 14.28
CA SER A 80 8.18 -0.52 14.18
C SER A 80 8.37 -1.28 15.49
N GLN A 81 8.90 -0.63 16.53
CA GLN A 81 9.18 -1.24 17.83
C GLN A 81 8.13 -0.89 18.89
N GLN A 82 7.12 -0.10 18.53
CA GLN A 82 6.03 0.23 19.44
C GLN A 82 5.12 -0.98 19.70
N LYS A 83 4.47 -0.97 20.86
CA LYS A 83 3.60 -2.05 21.31
C LYS A 83 2.13 -1.66 21.10
N PRO A 84 1.23 -2.64 20.96
CA PRO A 84 -0.20 -2.38 21.03
C PRO A 84 -0.56 -1.52 22.25
N GLY A 85 -1.44 -0.55 22.06
CA GLY A 85 -1.82 0.47 23.03
C GLY A 85 -0.96 1.74 23.00
N THR A 86 0.21 1.74 22.34
CA THR A 86 0.97 2.99 22.13
C THR A 86 0.12 3.98 21.32
N ILE A 87 0.03 5.22 21.82
CA ILE A 87 -0.73 6.28 21.15
C ILE A 87 0.20 7.04 20.20
N PHE A 88 -0.22 7.15 18.94
CA PHE A 88 0.44 7.98 17.94
C PHE A 88 -0.37 9.24 17.64
N SER A 89 0.30 10.37 17.45
CA SER A 89 -0.32 11.52 16.79
C SER A 89 -0.32 11.27 15.28
N VAL A 90 -1.51 11.26 14.69
CA VAL A 90 -1.73 11.03 13.26
C VAL A 90 -2.38 12.26 12.65
N LEU A 91 -1.77 12.81 11.60
CA LEU A 91 -2.37 13.87 10.79
C LEU A 91 -2.77 13.31 9.43
N GLY A 92 -4.05 13.31 9.10
CA GLY A 92 -4.55 12.89 7.80
C GLY A 92 -6.07 12.70 7.71
N PRO A 93 -6.57 12.09 6.62
CA PRO A 93 -5.80 11.73 5.44
C PRO A 93 -5.29 12.99 4.70
N LEU A 94 -4.13 12.89 4.07
CA LEU A 94 -3.46 13.95 3.31
C LEU A 94 -3.27 13.53 1.86
N GLY A 95 -3.10 14.53 0.98
CA GLY A 95 -2.92 14.33 -0.45
C GLY A 95 -4.22 14.20 -1.23
N HIS A 96 -4.10 14.17 -2.55
CA HIS A 96 -5.20 13.91 -3.46
C HIS A 96 -5.17 12.43 -3.83
N GLY A 97 -6.29 11.73 -3.58
CA GLY A 97 -6.40 10.31 -3.95
C GLY A 97 -6.49 10.09 -5.46
N PHE A 98 -6.48 8.82 -5.85
CA PHE A 98 -6.69 8.42 -7.25
C PHE A 98 -8.18 8.53 -7.61
N ASN A 99 -8.48 9.15 -8.75
CA ASN A 99 -9.80 9.07 -9.35
C ASN A 99 -9.88 7.78 -10.19
N LEU A 100 -10.78 6.88 -9.79
CA LEU A 100 -11.00 5.59 -10.45
C LEU A 100 -12.33 5.54 -11.24
N ASP A 101 -13.06 6.64 -11.31
CA ASP A 101 -14.37 6.66 -11.95
C ASP A 101 -14.25 6.62 -13.48
N GLY A 102 -15.09 5.81 -14.13
CA GLY A 102 -15.15 5.67 -15.59
C GLY A 102 -14.06 4.80 -16.20
N PHE A 103 -13.12 4.26 -15.42
CA PHE A 103 -12.13 3.31 -15.92
C PHE A 103 -12.68 1.88 -15.96
N LYS A 104 -12.53 1.22 -17.11
CA LYS A 104 -12.89 -0.20 -17.27
C LYS A 104 -11.80 -1.16 -16.79
N ARG A 105 -10.54 -0.73 -16.89
CA ARG A 105 -9.37 -1.49 -16.49
C ARG A 105 -8.35 -0.57 -15.82
N VAL A 106 -7.75 -1.02 -14.73
CA VAL A 106 -6.71 -0.28 -13.98
C VAL A 106 -5.47 -1.14 -13.82
N ILE A 107 -4.31 -0.58 -14.17
CA ILE A 107 -3.00 -1.20 -13.92
C ILE A 107 -2.25 -0.36 -12.89
N THR A 108 -1.90 -0.94 -11.76
CA THR A 108 -1.05 -0.29 -10.77
C THR A 108 0.37 -0.84 -10.85
N VAL A 109 1.38 0.04 -10.79
CA VAL A 109 2.79 -0.36 -10.82
C VAL A 109 3.50 0.18 -9.58
N GLY A 110 3.88 -0.72 -8.69
CA GLY A 110 4.55 -0.41 -7.43
C GLY A 110 5.93 -1.05 -7.32
N GLY A 111 6.89 -0.34 -6.74
CA GLY A 111 8.21 -0.87 -6.42
C GLY A 111 8.50 -0.79 -4.92
N GLY A 112 9.01 -1.86 -4.32
CA GLY A 112 9.31 -1.91 -2.88
C GLY A 112 8.09 -1.54 -2.04
N THR A 113 8.19 -0.53 -1.17
CA THR A 113 7.05 -0.06 -0.36
C THR A 113 6.00 0.74 -1.10
N GLY A 114 6.23 1.11 -2.36
CA GLY A 114 5.20 1.71 -3.22
C GLY A 114 4.01 0.78 -3.45
N VAL A 115 4.16 -0.53 -3.21
CA VAL A 115 3.06 -1.49 -3.30
C VAL A 115 2.02 -1.35 -2.19
N PHE A 116 2.34 -0.71 -1.06
CA PHE A 116 1.38 -0.57 0.04
C PHE A 116 0.18 0.31 -0.33
N PRO A 117 0.34 1.58 -0.72
CA PRO A 117 -0.81 2.43 -1.04
C PRO A 117 -1.57 1.99 -2.29
N LEU A 118 -0.93 1.22 -3.18
CA LEU A 118 -1.58 0.63 -4.36
C LEU A 118 -2.48 -0.56 -4.00
N TYR A 119 -2.29 -1.17 -2.82
CA TYR A 119 -3.18 -2.21 -2.32
C TYR A 119 -4.60 -1.65 -2.13
N PHE A 120 -4.71 -0.45 -1.56
CA PHE A 120 -5.99 0.24 -1.40
C PHE A 120 -6.68 0.49 -2.75
N VAL A 121 -5.91 0.84 -3.79
CA VAL A 121 -6.46 0.99 -5.15
C VAL A 121 -7.09 -0.32 -5.63
N GLN A 122 -6.39 -1.45 -5.43
CA GLN A 122 -6.90 -2.76 -5.83
C GLN A 122 -8.14 -3.19 -5.03
N GLN A 123 -8.23 -2.84 -3.75
CA GLN A 123 -9.45 -3.06 -2.96
C GLN A 123 -10.65 -2.31 -3.55
N ILE A 124 -10.49 -1.03 -3.88
CA ILE A 124 -11.57 -0.26 -4.49
C ILE A 124 -11.90 -0.77 -5.90
N CYS A 125 -10.91 -1.20 -6.69
CA CYS A 125 -11.18 -1.83 -7.98
C CYS A 125 -12.06 -3.08 -7.83
N ARG A 126 -11.75 -3.95 -6.85
CA ARG A 126 -12.57 -5.12 -6.53
C ARG A 126 -13.99 -4.74 -6.14
N GLU A 127 -14.17 -3.77 -5.25
CA GLU A 127 -15.49 -3.32 -4.79
C GLU A 127 -16.34 -2.72 -5.92
N LYS A 128 -15.69 -2.01 -6.86
CA LYS A 128 -16.33 -1.40 -8.03
C LYS A 128 -16.39 -2.34 -9.24
N GLU A 129 -15.96 -3.59 -9.10
CA GLU A 129 -15.89 -4.58 -10.19
C GLU A 129 -15.09 -4.07 -11.43
N ILE A 130 -14.06 -3.26 -11.18
CA ILE A 130 -13.13 -2.77 -12.20
C ILE A 130 -12.08 -3.85 -12.43
N ASP A 131 -11.89 -4.26 -13.69
CA ASP A 131 -10.83 -5.19 -14.06
C ASP A 131 -9.47 -4.61 -13.71
N SER A 132 -8.61 -5.37 -13.02
CA SER A 132 -7.40 -4.78 -12.45
C SER A 132 -6.19 -5.71 -12.41
N ILE A 133 -5.04 -5.09 -12.64
CA ILE A 133 -3.74 -5.74 -12.63
C ILE A 133 -2.81 -4.99 -11.67
N ALA A 134 -2.15 -5.73 -10.78
CA ALA A 134 -1.10 -5.23 -9.91
C ALA A 134 0.28 -5.72 -10.35
N VAL A 135 1.12 -4.79 -10.79
CA VAL A 135 2.54 -5.05 -11.09
C VAL A 135 3.39 -4.62 -9.89
N CYS A 136 4.11 -5.56 -9.31
CA CYS A 136 4.86 -5.36 -8.07
C CYS A 136 6.33 -5.73 -8.28
N GLY A 137 7.22 -4.75 -8.22
CA GLY A 137 8.68 -4.93 -8.37
C GLY A 137 9.43 -4.90 -7.05
N PHE A 138 10.37 -5.82 -6.88
CA PHE A 138 11.24 -5.92 -5.72
C PHE A 138 12.70 -6.14 -6.15
N ARG A 139 13.62 -6.10 -5.20
CA ARG A 139 15.01 -6.50 -5.46
C ARG A 139 15.14 -8.01 -5.57
N SER A 140 14.48 -8.73 -4.67
CA SER A 140 14.47 -10.18 -4.59
C SER A 140 13.11 -10.72 -4.12
N LYS A 141 12.95 -12.04 -4.14
CA LYS A 141 11.83 -12.76 -3.56
C LYS A 141 11.76 -12.59 -2.03
N GLU A 142 12.88 -12.43 -1.37
CA GLU A 142 12.95 -12.19 0.08
C GLU A 142 12.48 -10.79 0.46
N ASP A 143 12.78 -9.80 -0.39
CA ASP A 143 12.26 -8.43 -0.26
C ASP A 143 10.78 -8.32 -0.62
N SER A 144 10.21 -9.32 -1.30
CA SER A 144 8.83 -9.27 -1.76
C SER A 144 7.83 -9.40 -0.61
N ILE A 145 6.80 -8.55 -0.65
CA ILE A 145 5.76 -8.44 0.38
C ILE A 145 4.38 -8.50 -0.28
N LEU A 146 3.36 -8.81 0.54
CA LEU A 146 1.95 -8.81 0.16
C LEU A 146 1.54 -9.75 -0.99
N ARG A 147 2.36 -10.74 -1.35
CA ARG A 147 2.09 -11.62 -2.51
C ARG A 147 0.78 -12.38 -2.38
N HIS A 148 0.52 -12.90 -1.19
CA HIS A 148 -0.71 -13.65 -0.92
C HIS A 148 -1.90 -12.70 -0.80
N GLU A 149 -1.71 -11.58 -0.12
CA GLU A 149 -2.71 -10.56 0.15
C GLU A 149 -3.23 -9.93 -1.14
N TYR A 150 -2.35 -9.64 -2.11
CA TYR A 150 -2.76 -9.19 -3.44
C TYR A 150 -3.51 -10.28 -4.21
N ALA A 151 -3.07 -11.53 -4.15
CA ALA A 151 -3.78 -12.65 -4.80
C ALA A 151 -5.21 -12.81 -4.24
N MET A 152 -5.40 -12.59 -2.94
CA MET A 152 -6.71 -12.64 -2.27
C MET A 152 -7.66 -11.49 -2.64
N LEU A 153 -7.17 -10.41 -3.26
CA LEU A 153 -8.02 -9.35 -3.80
C LEU A 153 -8.71 -9.75 -5.11
N GLY A 154 -8.27 -10.83 -5.77
CA GLY A 154 -8.83 -11.27 -7.04
C GLY A 154 -8.36 -10.46 -8.25
N CYS A 155 -7.46 -9.49 -8.07
CA CYS A 155 -6.79 -8.82 -9.18
C CYS A 155 -5.75 -9.75 -9.81
N GLN A 156 -5.47 -9.56 -11.10
CA GLN A 156 -4.32 -10.20 -11.73
C GLN A 156 -3.03 -9.62 -11.15
N THR A 157 -2.01 -10.44 -10.90
CA THR A 157 -0.76 -9.97 -10.29
C THR A 157 0.45 -10.36 -11.11
N CYS A 158 1.41 -9.45 -11.24
CA CYS A 158 2.71 -9.71 -11.85
C CYS A 158 3.82 -9.27 -10.90
N PHE A 159 4.60 -10.22 -10.39
CA PHE A 159 5.70 -9.96 -9.48
C PHE A 159 7.04 -10.02 -10.22
N ALA A 160 7.83 -8.95 -10.11
CA ALA A 160 9.14 -8.84 -10.74
C ALA A 160 10.25 -8.70 -9.70
N SER A 161 11.41 -9.31 -9.92
CA SER A 161 12.60 -9.07 -9.12
C SER A 161 13.84 -8.78 -9.94
N GLU A 162 14.64 -7.81 -9.46
CA GLU A 162 15.90 -7.42 -10.11
C GLU A 162 16.91 -8.58 -10.16
N CYS A 163 16.89 -9.51 -9.19
CA CYS A 163 17.74 -10.70 -9.20
C CYS A 163 17.15 -11.92 -9.95
N GLY A 164 15.93 -11.81 -10.49
CA GLY A 164 15.32 -12.83 -11.35
C GLY A 164 14.73 -14.05 -10.65
N ASP A 165 14.45 -13.96 -9.36
CA ASP A 165 13.89 -15.04 -8.52
C ASP A 165 12.34 -14.96 -8.31
N LEU A 166 11.66 -14.07 -9.05
CA LEU A 166 10.20 -13.94 -9.12
C LEU A 166 9.69 -14.22 -10.56
N THR A 167 8.39 -14.05 -10.80
CA THR A 167 7.72 -14.38 -12.07
C THR A 167 8.36 -13.69 -13.28
N VAL A 168 8.72 -12.42 -13.13
CA VAL A 168 9.42 -11.65 -14.16
C VAL A 168 10.81 -11.27 -13.67
N ASN A 169 11.82 -11.52 -14.49
CA ASN A 169 13.17 -11.02 -14.23
C ASN A 169 13.26 -9.54 -14.64
N GLY A 170 13.67 -8.69 -13.70
CA GLY A 170 13.82 -7.24 -13.89
C GLY A 170 12.97 -6.42 -12.93
N ARG A 171 12.75 -5.15 -13.28
CA ARG A 171 12.00 -4.19 -12.49
C ARG A 171 10.50 -4.25 -12.80
N ALA A 172 9.71 -3.56 -11.99
CA ALA A 172 8.27 -3.38 -12.24
C ALA A 172 7.97 -2.82 -13.65
N ALA A 173 8.84 -1.95 -14.16
CA ALA A 173 8.71 -1.38 -15.51
C ALA A 173 8.89 -2.44 -16.61
N ASP A 174 9.79 -3.40 -16.43
CA ASP A 174 10.01 -4.49 -17.38
C ASP A 174 8.79 -5.43 -17.41
N ALA A 175 8.24 -5.74 -16.24
CA ALA A 175 6.98 -6.49 -16.13
C ALA A 175 5.80 -5.76 -16.78
N LEU A 176 5.67 -4.44 -16.56
CA LEU A 176 4.65 -3.65 -17.22
C LEU A 176 4.79 -3.72 -18.75
N ARG A 177 6.02 -3.59 -19.26
CA ARG A 177 6.30 -3.63 -20.69
C ARG A 177 5.87 -4.97 -21.30
N LEU A 178 6.26 -6.09 -20.69
CA LEU A 178 5.87 -7.43 -21.16
C LEU A 178 4.35 -7.60 -21.20
N LEU A 179 3.66 -7.07 -20.19
CA LEU A 179 2.21 -7.12 -20.12
C LEU A 179 1.54 -6.32 -21.25
N LEU A 180 2.03 -5.11 -21.52
CA LEU A 180 1.53 -4.26 -22.60
C LEU A 180 1.83 -4.86 -23.97
N ASP A 181 3.03 -5.41 -24.17
CA ASP A 181 3.43 -6.05 -25.42
C ASP A 181 2.57 -7.28 -25.72
N SER A 182 2.20 -8.06 -24.69
CA SER A 182 1.30 -9.22 -24.85
C SER A 182 -0.13 -8.81 -25.20
N ALA A 183 -0.63 -7.70 -24.64
CA ALA A 183 -1.97 -7.19 -24.91
C ALA A 183 -2.13 -6.62 -26.34
N VAL A 184 -1.04 -6.13 -26.95
CA VAL A 184 -1.04 -5.64 -28.34
C VAL A 184 -1.07 -6.80 -29.35
N GLN A 185 -0.67 -8.01 -28.94
CA GLN A 185 -0.60 -9.18 -29.81
C GLN A 185 -1.92 -9.96 -29.90
N GLU A 186 -2.89 -9.73 -29.01
CA GLU A 186 -4.25 -10.24 -29.19
C GLU A 186 -5.01 -9.34 -30.18
N PRO A 187 -5.30 -9.80 -31.41
CA PRO A 187 -6.09 -9.01 -32.35
C PRO A 187 -7.48 -8.82 -31.75
N GLY A 188 -7.97 -7.58 -31.78
CA GLY A 188 -9.31 -7.23 -31.31
C GLY A 188 -10.36 -8.22 -31.84
N THR A 189 -11.09 -8.81 -30.90
CA THR A 189 -12.37 -9.48 -31.16
C THR A 189 -13.50 -8.49 -31.06
#